data_AF-A0A8H7CMA0-F1
#
_entry.id   AF-A0A8H7CMA0-F1
#
_cell.length_a   1.000
_cell.length_b   1.000
_cell.length_c   1.000
_cell.angle_alpha   90.00
_cell.angle_beta   90.00
_cell.angle_gamma   90.00
#
_symmetry.space_group_name_H-M   'P 1'
#
loop_
_entity.id
_entity.type
_entity.pdbx_description
1 polymer ?
#
loop_
_entity_poly.entity_id
_entity_poly.type
_entity_poly.pdbx_seq_one_letter_code
_entity_poly.pdbx_strand_id
1 'polypeptide(L)'
;MQFAVLASTVFAAIGLVKATDYRLLYAIPAGDTMAQFTNDFQNTCSSWAPAKYAGLTFRAAFIRPGDYRGENTDTEALIYCTWEDGATVTAFTEDVAESLGATWLP
;
A
#
# COMPACT_ATOMS: atom_id res chain seq x y z
N MET A 1 32.03 -28.11 -47.24
CA MET A 1 31.69 -26.72 -46.86
C MET A 1 30.89 -26.79 -45.57
N GLN A 2 31.53 -26.56 -44.43
CA GLN A 2 30.87 -26.55 -43.11
C GLN A 2 30.24 -25.18 -42.90
N PHE A 3 28.91 -25.12 -42.85
CA PHE A 3 28.19 -23.92 -42.40
C PHE A 3 28.04 -24.00 -40.88
N ALA A 4 28.83 -23.21 -40.18
CA ALA A 4 28.75 -23.05 -38.74
C ALA A 4 27.44 -22.33 -38.38
N VAL A 5 26.57 -23.01 -37.64
CA VAL A 5 25.35 -22.44 -37.06
C VAL A 5 25.74 -21.71 -35.79
N LEU A 6 25.73 -20.37 -35.82
CA LEU A 6 25.85 -19.54 -34.63
C LEU A 6 24.47 -19.47 -33.95
N ALA A 7 24.27 -20.28 -32.91
CA ALA A 7 23.09 -20.18 -32.05
C ALA A 7 23.30 -19.01 -31.07
N SER A 8 22.70 -17.86 -31.38
CA SER A 8 22.66 -16.70 -30.47
C SER A 8 21.61 -16.95 -29.38
N THR A 9 22.06 -17.36 -28.19
CA THR A 9 21.22 -17.43 -26.98
C THR A 9 20.95 -16.04 -26.44
N VAL A 10 19.77 -15.49 -26.74
CA VAL A 10 19.25 -14.28 -26.09
C VAL A 10 18.77 -14.68 -24.68
N PHE A 11 19.61 -14.47 -23.67
CA PHE A 11 19.17 -14.49 -22.27
C PHE A 11 18.39 -13.19 -21.99
N ALA A 12 17.07 -13.22 -22.15
CA ALA A 12 16.21 -12.17 -21.64
C ALA A 12 16.20 -12.25 -20.12
N ALA A 13 16.91 -11.33 -19.45
CA ALA A 13 16.84 -11.15 -18.01
C ALA A 13 15.44 -10.66 -17.64
N ILE A 14 14.55 -11.59 -17.30
CA ILE A 14 13.29 -11.29 -16.63
C ILE A 14 13.62 -10.83 -15.21
N GLY A 15 13.76 -9.52 -15.02
CA GLY A 15 13.83 -8.91 -13.70
C GLY A 15 12.57 -9.29 -12.92
N LEU A 16 12.73 -10.08 -11.86
CA LEU A 16 11.65 -10.42 -10.94
C LEU A 16 11.24 -9.16 -10.19
N VAL A 17 10.24 -8.43 -10.68
CA VAL A 17 9.59 -7.37 -9.89
C VAL A 17 8.81 -8.06 -8.77
N LYS A 18 9.37 -8.08 -7.57
CA LYS A 18 8.63 -8.46 -6.37
C LYS A 18 7.65 -7.34 -6.05
N ALA A 19 6.36 -7.55 -6.34
CA ALA A 19 5.31 -6.68 -5.85
C ALA A 19 5.13 -6.96 -4.34
N THR A 20 5.50 -6.00 -3.49
CA THR A 20 5.23 -6.05 -2.06
C THR A 20 3.76 -5.71 -1.83
N ASP A 21 3.04 -6.57 -1.09
CA ASP A 21 1.69 -6.29 -0.63
C ASP A 21 1.75 -5.55 0.70
N TYR A 22 1.28 -4.30 0.70
CA TYR A 22 1.25 -3.43 1.89
C TYR A 22 -0.10 -3.40 2.58
N ARG A 23 -1.10 -4.13 2.06
CA ARG A 23 -2.46 -4.09 2.59
C ARG A 23 -2.50 -4.70 3.98
N LEU A 24 -3.08 -3.95 4.91
CA LEU A 24 -3.36 -4.39 6.27
C LEU A 24 -4.87 -4.25 6.52
N LEU A 25 -5.44 -5.17 7.30
CA LEU A 25 -6.85 -5.14 7.65
C LEU A 25 -7.05 -4.36 8.95
N TYR A 26 -8.02 -3.44 8.94
CA TYR A 26 -8.38 -2.65 10.11
C TYR A 26 -9.90 -2.62 10.30
N ALA A 27 -10.34 -2.63 11.55
CA ALA A 27 -11.67 -2.19 11.92
C ALA A 27 -11.72 -0.67 11.96
N ILE A 28 -12.73 -0.07 11.32
CA ILE A 28 -12.93 1.37 11.35
C ILE A 28 -13.48 1.80 12.72
N PRO A 29 -13.28 3.07 13.14
CA PRO A 29 -13.78 3.57 14.41
C PRO A 29 -15.30 3.40 14.55
N ALA A 30 -15.75 3.04 15.76
CA ALA A 30 -17.19 2.93 16.03
C ALA A 30 -17.86 4.31 15.89
N GLY A 31 -18.83 4.42 15.00
CA GLY A 31 -19.56 5.66 14.71
C GLY A 31 -19.14 6.34 13.40
N ASP A 32 -18.02 5.93 12.81
CA ASP A 32 -17.63 6.39 11.48
C ASP A 32 -18.32 5.56 10.40
N THR A 33 -18.64 6.21 9.29
CA THR A 33 -19.01 5.51 8.05
C THR A 33 -17.77 5.19 7.24
N MET A 34 -17.81 4.12 6.44
CA MET A 34 -16.73 3.78 5.52
C MET A 34 -16.33 4.94 4.59
N ALA A 35 -17.29 5.77 4.19
CA ALA A 35 -17.03 6.95 3.36
C ALA A 35 -16.25 8.05 4.12
N GLN A 36 -16.59 8.30 5.38
CA GLN A 36 -15.85 9.23 6.24
C GLN A 36 -14.43 8.71 6.47
N PHE A 37 -14.30 7.46 6.92
CA PHE A 37 -12.99 6.84 7.15
C PHE A 37 -12.11 6.86 5.90
N THR A 38 -12.67 6.60 4.72
CA THR A 38 -11.93 6.67 3.45
C THR A 38 -11.35 8.06 3.19
N ASN A 39 -12.18 9.11 3.34
CA ASN A 39 -11.73 10.48 3.13
C ASN A 39 -10.66 10.88 4.16
N ASP A 40 -10.88 10.55 5.43
CA ASP A 40 -9.98 10.91 6.52
C ASP A 40 -8.64 10.18 6.41
N PHE A 41 -8.65 8.90 6.04
CA PHE A 41 -7.44 8.13 5.81
C PHE A 41 -6.65 8.67 4.61
N GLN A 42 -7.30 8.99 3.49
CA GLN A 42 -6.61 9.56 2.32
C GLN A 42 -5.96 10.92 2.64
N ASN A 43 -6.70 11.79 3.32
CA ASN A 43 -6.23 13.12 3.69
C ASN A 43 -5.08 13.04 4.71
N THR A 44 -5.23 12.21 5.74
CA THR A 44 -4.21 12.04 6.78
C THR A 44 -2.96 11.38 6.21
N CYS A 45 -3.10 10.33 5.39
CA CYS A 45 -1.98 9.66 4.76
C CYS A 45 -1.20 10.59 3.82
N SER A 46 -1.88 11.35 2.95
CA SER A 46 -1.22 12.26 1.99
C SER A 46 -0.60 13.49 2.64
N SER A 47 -1.05 13.85 3.85
CA SER A 47 -0.52 14.98 4.61
C SER A 47 0.40 14.61 5.77
N TRP A 48 0.69 13.31 5.97
CA TRP A 48 1.38 12.75 7.12
C TRP A 48 2.69 13.46 7.46
N ALA A 49 2.71 14.17 8.59
CA ALA A 49 3.82 15.03 8.97
C ALA A 49 5.15 14.29 9.17
N PRO A 50 5.20 13.11 9.83
CA PRO A 50 6.44 12.34 9.96
C PRO A 50 7.12 12.03 8.62
N ALA A 51 6.34 11.64 7.60
CA ALA A 51 6.89 11.34 6.28
C ALA A 51 7.40 12.61 5.57
N LYS A 52 6.67 13.72 5.68
CA LYS A 52 7.10 15.02 5.14
C LYS A 52 8.38 15.55 5.80
N TYR A 53 8.48 15.43 7.12
CA TYR A 53 9.69 15.84 7.86
C TYR A 53 10.89 14.96 7.55
N ALA A 54 10.66 13.69 7.20
CA ALA A 54 11.70 12.80 6.68
C ALA A 54 12.08 13.09 5.21
N GLY A 55 11.44 14.06 4.54
CA GLY A 55 11.73 14.42 3.15
C GLY A 55 11.20 13.40 2.13
N LEU A 56 10.25 12.55 2.51
CA LEU A 56 9.67 11.56 1.62
C LEU A 56 8.62 12.18 0.70
N THR A 57 8.40 11.58 -0.46
CA THR A 57 7.34 11.92 -1.40
C THR A 57 6.14 11.01 -1.19
N PHE A 58 4.94 11.58 -1.18
CA PHE A 58 3.72 10.80 -1.08
C PHE A 58 3.59 9.89 -2.31
N ARG A 59 3.39 8.59 -2.07
CA ARG A 59 3.30 7.60 -3.14
C ARG A 59 1.86 7.21 -3.39
N ALA A 60 1.19 6.65 -2.37
CA ALA A 60 -0.17 6.18 -2.51
C ALA A 60 -0.85 5.96 -1.15
N ALA A 61 -2.16 6.23 -1.14
CA ALA A 61 -3.10 5.78 -0.13
C ALA A 61 -4.12 4.85 -0.81
N PHE A 62 -4.36 3.69 -0.23
CA PHE A 62 -5.33 2.73 -0.74
C PHE A 62 -6.28 2.32 0.37
N ILE A 63 -7.56 2.22 0.00
CA ILE A 63 -8.62 1.75 0.87
C ILE A 63 -9.51 0.84 0.02
N ARG A 64 -9.81 -0.33 0.54
CA ARG A 64 -10.85 -1.22 0.02
C ARG A 64 -11.77 -1.61 1.17
N PRO A 65 -13.06 -1.23 1.12
CA PRO A 65 -14.03 -1.71 2.09
C PRO A 65 -14.08 -3.24 2.14
N GLY A 66 -14.16 -3.76 3.36
CA GLY A 66 -14.25 -5.17 3.67
C GLY A 66 -12.91 -5.88 3.86
N ASP A 67 -13.02 -7.12 4.31
CA ASP A 67 -11.90 -8.01 4.62
C ASP A 67 -11.23 -8.58 3.36
N TYR A 68 -10.35 -9.57 3.53
CA TYR A 68 -9.69 -10.27 2.42
C TYR A 68 -10.66 -11.03 1.51
N ARG A 69 -11.90 -11.28 1.96
CA ARG A 69 -12.97 -11.96 1.23
C ARG A 69 -14.02 -10.98 0.67
N GLY A 70 -13.98 -9.71 1.05
CA GLY A 70 -14.96 -8.68 0.70
C GLY A 70 -16.20 -8.67 1.61
N GLU A 71 -16.11 -9.28 2.79
CA GLU A 71 -17.13 -9.24 3.84
C GLU A 71 -16.90 -8.04 4.77
N ASN A 72 -17.83 -7.72 5.67
CA ASN A 72 -17.70 -6.62 6.66
C ASN A 72 -17.44 -5.22 6.06
N THR A 73 -18.01 -4.91 4.89
CA THR A 73 -17.72 -3.68 4.13
C THR A 73 -18.05 -2.37 4.86
N ASP A 74 -18.89 -2.42 5.88
CA ASP A 74 -19.28 -1.25 6.66
C ASP A 74 -18.42 -1.05 7.91
N THR A 75 -17.63 -2.06 8.31
CA THR A 75 -16.92 -2.07 9.60
C THR A 75 -15.41 -2.33 9.47
N GLU A 76 -14.96 -2.88 8.35
CA GLU A 76 -13.57 -3.24 8.12
C GLU A 76 -13.08 -2.71 6.78
N ALA A 77 -11.77 -2.46 6.67
CA ALA A 77 -11.14 -2.09 5.41
C ALA A 77 -9.72 -2.62 5.30
N LEU A 78 -9.35 -3.02 4.09
CA LEU A 78 -7.97 -3.23 3.71
C LEU A 78 -7.35 -1.91 3.27
N ILE A 79 -6.31 -1.47 3.95
CA ILE A 79 -5.72 -0.16 3.75
C ILE A 79 -4.20 -0.25 3.60
N TYR A 80 -3.63 0.74 2.90
CA TYR A 80 -2.21 1.06 3.03
C TYR A 80 -1.94 2.55 2.83
N CYS A 81 -0.92 3.05 3.52
CA CYS A 81 -0.35 4.37 3.33
C CYS A 81 1.14 4.24 3.03
N THR A 82 1.58 4.69 1.85
CA THR A 82 2.98 4.57 1.43
C THR A 82 3.56 5.88 0.94
N TRP A 83 4.84 6.05 1.27
CA TRP A 83 5.70 7.16 0.90
C TRP A 83 7.02 6.61 0.36
N GLU A 84 7.78 7.40 -0.39
CA GLU A 84 9.05 6.94 -0.97
C GLU A 84 10.12 8.04 -1.05
N ASP A 85 11.38 7.62 -1.12
CA ASP A 85 12.56 8.49 -1.33
C ASP A 85 13.14 8.37 -2.76
N GLY A 86 12.38 7.75 -3.68
CA GLY A 86 12.79 7.46 -5.06
C GLY A 86 13.50 6.12 -5.25
N ALA A 87 13.94 5.46 -4.17
CA ALA A 87 14.52 4.11 -4.21
C ALA A 87 13.78 3.11 -3.32
N THR A 88 13.31 3.58 -2.17
CA THR A 88 12.69 2.76 -1.12
C THR A 88 11.27 3.25 -0.85
N VAL A 89 10.36 2.30 -0.69
CA VAL A 89 8.98 2.56 -0.28
C VAL A 89 8.85 2.25 1.22
N THR A 90 8.37 3.22 1.97
CA THR A 90 8.09 3.12 3.40
C THR A 90 6.58 3.16 3.63
N ALA A 91 6.07 2.22 4.42
CA ALA A 91 4.67 2.20 4.82
C ALA A 91 4.50 2.92 6.16
N PHE A 92 3.49 3.79 6.24
CA PHE A 92 3.04 4.46 7.46
C PHE A 92 1.59 4.08 7.79
N THR A 93 1.13 2.93 7.27
CA THR A 93 -0.27 2.48 7.40
C THR A 93 -0.70 2.41 8.85
N GLU A 94 0.12 1.81 9.71
CA GLU A 94 -0.18 1.59 11.12
C GLU A 94 -0.32 2.93 11.86
N ASP A 95 0.70 3.78 11.81
CA ASP A 95 0.66 5.09 12.49
C ASP A 95 -0.52 5.96 12.03
N VAL A 96 -0.81 5.96 10.72
CA VAL A 96 -1.93 6.74 10.16
C VAL A 96 -3.26 6.17 10.62
N ALA A 97 -3.44 4.84 10.55
CA ALA A 97 -4.68 4.19 10.94
C ALA A 97 -4.96 4.37 12.45
N GLU A 98 -3.93 4.21 13.29
CA GLU A 98 -4.03 4.42 14.73
C GLU A 98 -4.35 5.88 15.07
N SER A 99 -3.80 6.86 14.34
CA SER A 99 -4.11 8.28 14.54
C SER A 99 -5.58 8.63 14.30
N LEU A 100 -6.28 7.80 13.51
CA LEU A 100 -7.71 7.90 13.23
C LEU A 100 -8.56 7.03 14.16
N GLY A 101 -7.94 6.30 15.10
CA GLY A 101 -8.64 5.41 16.02
C GLY A 101 -9.06 4.07 15.40
N ALA A 102 -8.56 3.72 14.21
CA ALA A 102 -8.79 2.41 13.62
C ALA A 102 -8.02 1.32 14.40
N THR A 103 -8.58 0.12 14.47
CA THR A 103 -8.00 -1.00 15.22
C THR A 103 -7.45 -2.05 14.26
N TRP A 104 -6.18 -2.43 14.41
CA TRP A 104 -5.57 -3.45 13.58
C TRP A 104 -6.22 -4.82 13.78
N LEU A 105 -6.47 -5.53 12.68
CA LEU A 105 -7.00 -6.89 12.65
C LEU A 105 -5.95 -7.82 11.99
N PRO A 106 -5.39 -8.80 12.74
CA PRO A 106 -4.36 -9.71 12.24
C PRO A 106 -4.91 -10.80 11.30
#